data_AF-A0A2Y4X1P1-F1
#
_entry.id   AF-A0A2Y4X1P1-F1
#
_cell.length_a   1.000
_cell.length_b   1.000
_cell.length_c   1.000
_cell.angle_alpha   90.00
_cell.angle_beta   90.00
_cell.angle_gamma   90.00
#
_symmetry.space_group_name_H-M   'P 1'
#
loop_
_entity.id
_entity.type
_entity.pdbx_description
1 polymer ?
#
loop_
_entity_poly.entity_id
_entity_poly.type
_entity_poly.pdbx_seq_one_letter_code
_entity_poly.pdbx_strand_id
1 'polypeptide(L)' 'MSGAEVVNAARKLYPHLTLLLISGQDLRPSHNPALPDVALLRKPFTRAQLAQVLGQIEG' A
#
# COMPACT_ATOMS: atom_id res chain seq x y z
N MET A 1 7.94 -2.07 13.69
CA MET A 1 7.53 -2.64 12.39
C MET A 1 6.94 -1.53 11.54
N SER A 2 7.45 -1.31 10.33
CA SER A 2 6.93 -0.35 9.36
C SER A 2 5.73 -0.91 8.61
N GLY A 3 4.93 -0.05 7.98
CA GLY A 3 3.82 -0.50 7.12
C GLY A 3 4.28 -1.42 5.98
N ALA A 4 5.47 -1.17 5.41
CA ALA A 4 6.05 -2.00 4.36
C ALA A 4 6.43 -3.41 4.88
N GLU A 5 6.98 -3.50 6.09
CA GLU A 5 7.26 -4.79 6.74
C GLU A 5 5.98 -5.58 7.01
N VAL A 6 4.92 -4.90 7.47
CA VAL A 6 3.61 -5.55 7.72
C VAL A 6 3.03 -6.11 6.43
N VAL A 7 3.03 -5.32 5.35
CA VAL A 7 2.53 -5.78 4.05
C VAL A 7 3.35 -6.96 3.52
N ASN A 8 4.68 -6.90 3.62
CA ASN A 8 5.53 -8.01 3.19
C ASN A 8 5.29 -9.30 3.98
N ALA A 9 5.06 -9.19 5.29
CA ALA A 9 4.70 -10.35 6.11
C ALA A 9 3.29 -10.89 5.74
N ALA A 10 2.31 -10.01 5.57
CA ALA A 10 0.95 -10.37 5.21
C ALA A 10 0.89 -11.10 3.86
N ARG A 11 1.64 -10.65 2.84
CA ARG A 11 1.71 -11.34 1.53
C ARG A 11 2.24 -12.78 1.65
N LYS A 12 3.18 -13.02 2.55
CA LYS A 12 3.76 -14.36 2.77
C LYS A 12 2.82 -15.28 3.54
N LEU A 13 2.16 -14.74 4.57
CA LEU A 13 1.30 -15.53 5.47
C LEU A 13 -0.13 -15.70 4.94
N TYR A 14 -0.62 -14.73 4.19
CA TYR A 14 -2.00 -14.64 3.73
C TYR A 14 -2.07 -14.17 2.26
N PRO A 15 -1.61 -14.99 1.30
CA PRO A 15 -1.51 -14.59 -0.10
C PRO A 15 -2.87 -14.30 -0.79
N HIS A 16 -3.98 -14.68 -0.16
CA HIS A 16 -5.34 -14.45 -0.66
C HIS A 16 -5.92 -13.09 -0.23
N LEU A 17 -5.24 -12.33 0.64
CA LEU A 17 -5.72 -11.02 1.06
C LEU A 17 -5.33 -9.96 0.03
N THR A 18 -6.31 -9.18 -0.38
CA THR A 18 -6.09 -7.92 -1.09
C THR A 18 -5.52 -6.88 -0.13
N LEU A 19 -4.37 -6.29 -0.47
CA LEU A 19 -3.66 -5.35 0.40
C LEU A 19 -3.55 -3.97 -0.26
N LEU A 20 -3.84 -2.93 0.52
CA LEU A 20 -3.66 -1.53 0.17
C LEU A 20 -2.72 -0.87 1.17
N LEU A 21 -1.56 -0.38 0.70
CA LEU A 21 -0.64 0.41 1.50
C LEU A 21 -1.04 1.88 1.43
N ILE A 22 -1.21 2.54 2.57
CA ILE A 22 -1.51 3.97 2.63
C ILE A 22 -0.32 4.72 3.26
N SER A 23 0.41 5.52 2.46
CA SER A 23 1.66 6.17 2.88
C SER A 23 1.65 7.69 2.67
N GLY A 24 2.50 8.42 3.41
CA GLY A 24 2.66 9.87 3.32
C GLY A 24 3.58 10.35 2.17
N GLN A 25 3.99 11.62 2.25
CA GLN A 25 4.71 12.32 1.18
C GLN A 25 6.19 11.94 1.00
N ASP A 26 6.75 11.05 1.82
CA ASP A 26 8.14 10.62 1.70
C ASP A 26 8.27 9.15 1.27
N LEU A 27 8.27 8.95 -0.04
CA LEU A 27 8.61 7.67 -0.69
C LEU A 27 9.95 7.75 -1.43
N ARG A 28 10.72 8.84 -1.26
CA ARG A 28 11.98 9.07 -1.99
C ARG A 28 13.14 8.24 -1.42
N PRO A 29 14.15 7.91 -2.25
CA PRO A 29 14.85 6.63 -2.18
C PRO A 29 16.20 6.70 -1.44
N SER A 30 16.32 7.47 -0.36
CA SER A 30 17.58 7.48 0.40
C SER A 30 17.70 6.30 1.38
N HIS A 31 16.58 5.78 1.91
CA HIS A 31 16.59 4.64 2.87
C HIS A 31 15.35 3.73 2.83
N ASN A 32 14.45 3.89 1.85
CA ASN A 32 13.21 3.11 1.85
C ASN A 32 13.47 1.72 1.25
N PRO A 33 13.25 0.60 1.98
CA PRO A 33 13.21 -0.72 1.35
C PRO A 33 12.22 -0.68 0.18
N ALA A 34 12.50 -1.45 -0.88
CA ALA A 34 11.64 -1.50 -2.06
C ALA A 34 10.17 -1.62 -1.62
N LEU A 35 9.34 -0.70 -2.11
CA LEU A 35 7.93 -0.71 -1.74
C LEU A 35 7.33 -2.05 -2.17
N PRO A 36 6.48 -2.66 -1.33
CA PRO A 36 5.81 -3.89 -1.71
C PRO A 36 4.98 -3.66 -2.96
N ASP A 37 4.99 -4.63 -3.86
CA ASP A 37 4.15 -4.67 -5.06
C ASP A 37 2.69 -4.91 -4.68
N VAL A 38 2.05 -3.85 -4.18
CA VAL A 38 0.65 -3.77 -3.75
C VAL A 38 0.08 -2.41 -4.13
N ALA A 39 -1.24 -2.31 -4.15
CA ALA A 39 -1.90 -1.03 -4.35
C ALA A 39 -1.45 0.00 -3.30
N LEU A 40 -1.26 1.23 -3.74
CA LEU A 40 -0.72 2.31 -2.92
C LEU A 40 -1.63 3.54 -3.00
N LEU A 41 -1.99 4.09 -1.84
CA LEU A 41 -2.72 5.37 -1.73
C LEU A 41 -1.86 6.38 -0.96
N ARG A 42 -1.51 7.49 -1.61
CA ARG A 42 -0.69 8.55 -1.01
C ARG A 42 -1.55 9.55 -0.22
N LYS A 43 -1.10 9.96 0.96
CA LYS A 43 -1.72 10.99 1.79
C LYS A 43 -1.20 12.39 1.41
N PRO A 44 -2.03 13.44 1.49
CA PRO A 44 -3.48 13.39 1.73
C PRO A 44 -4.23 12.89 0.48
N PHE A 45 -5.37 12.23 0.69
CA PHE A 45 -6.24 11.78 -0.38
C PHE A 45 -7.69 12.17 -0.14
N THR A 46 -8.46 12.26 -1.22
CA THR A 46 -9.91 12.48 -1.19
C THR A 46 -10.68 11.16 -1.12
N ARG A 47 -11.97 11.24 -0.77
CA ARG A 47 -12.87 10.07 -0.81
C ARG A 47 -12.97 9.47 -2.21
N ALA A 48 -12.92 10.30 -3.26
CA ALA A 48 -12.94 9.84 -4.65
C ALA A 48 -11.66 9.05 -5.00
N GLN A 49 -10.50 9.51 -4.54
CA GLN A 49 -9.23 8.79 -4.73
C GLN A 49 -9.22 7.44 -4.00
N LEU A 50 -9.78 7.38 -2.79
CA LEU A 50 -9.94 6.11 -2.08
C LEU A 50 -10.87 5.16 -2.85
N ALA A 51 -12.04 5.64 -3.28
CA ALA A 51 -13.00 4.83 -4.03
C ALA A 51 -12.41 4.30 -5.35
N GLN A 52 -11.63 5.12 -6.05
CA GLN A 52 -10.94 4.71 -7.28
C GLN A 52 -9.96 3.56 -7.02
N VAL A 53 -9.13 3.66 -5.97
CA VAL A 53 -8.16 2.60 -5.65
C VAL A 53 -8.86 1.33 -5.19
N LEU A 54 -9.95 1.45 -4.41
CA LEU A 54 -10.76 0.29 -4.01
C LEU A 54 -11.37 -0.41 -5.24
N GLY A 55 -11.91 0.35 -6.19
CA GLY A 55 -12.45 -0.22 -7.43
C GLY A 55 -11.39 -0.91 -8.31
N GLN A 56 -10.11 -0.52 -8.20
CA GLN A 56 -9.01 -1.16 -8.93
C GLN A 56 -8.53 -2.48 -8.31
N ILE A 57 -8.79 -2.70 -7.01
CA ILE A 57 -8.32 -3.89 -6.28
C ILE A 57 -9.43 -4.92 -6.04
N GLU A 58 -10.69 -4.54 -6.22
CA GLU A 58 -11.86 -5.44 -6.11
C GLU A 58 -12.26 -6.06 -7.46
N GLY A 59 -11.81 -5.51 -8.59
CA GLY A 59 -12.06 -5.99 -9.95
C GLY A 59 -10.92 -6.82 -10.51
#